data_AF-A0AAV9KU98-F1
#
_entry.id   AF-A0AAV9KU98-F1
#
_cell.length_a   1.000
_cell.length_b   1.000
_cell.length_c   1.000
_cell.angle_alpha   90.00
_cell.angle_beta   90.00
_cell.angle_gamma   90.00
#
_symmetry.space_group_name_H-M   'P 1'
#
loop_
_entity.id
_entity.type
_entity.pdbx_description
1 polymer ?
#
loop_
_entity_poly.entity_id
_entity_poly.type
_entity_poly.pdbx_seq_one_letter_code
_entity_poly.pdbx_strand_id
1 'polypeptide(L)'
;MEKAIDKLATIIPLFLASIGFYGKRLDLYSNKLPAYVDKPQSKLKVVFIKNVPQHIPTQSIDCGLYASLFAKYISNGVFDMGLIHIDAKYHHKRYTTIMWQYGRSKNVDGTISESEVIGMVASKFSGPRIAKEHAFGYY
;
A
#
# COMPACT_ATOMS: atom_id res chain seq x y z
N MET A 1 -4.04 -8.73 -24.02
CA MET A 1 -3.96 -8.52 -22.55
C MET A 1 -2.86 -9.39 -21.95
N GLU A 2 -2.83 -10.70 -22.25
CA GLU A 2 -1.82 -11.66 -21.76
C GLU A 2 -0.36 -11.25 -22.04
N LYS A 3 -0.01 -10.85 -23.28
CA LYS A 3 1.35 -10.38 -23.61
C LYS A 3 1.87 -9.19 -22.78
N ALA A 4 0.97 -8.33 -22.27
CA ALA A 4 1.36 -7.22 -21.41
C ALA A 4 1.62 -7.70 -19.97
N ILE A 5 0.86 -8.71 -19.52
CA ILE A 5 1.01 -9.34 -18.21
C ILE A 5 2.36 -10.07 -18.13
N ASP A 6 2.74 -10.83 -19.16
CA ASP A 6 4.02 -11.55 -19.17
C ASP A 6 5.22 -10.60 -19.07
N LYS A 7 5.14 -9.46 -19.78
CA LYS A 7 6.15 -8.40 -19.70
C LYS A 7 6.23 -7.78 -18.31
N LEU A 8 5.08 -7.46 -17.70
CA LEU A 8 5.03 -6.92 -16.34
C LEU A 8 5.51 -7.94 -15.29
N ALA A 9 5.11 -9.20 -15.43
CA ALA A 9 5.55 -10.30 -14.58
C ALA A 9 7.07 -10.53 -14.65
N THR A 10 7.73 -10.10 -15.73
CA THR A 10 9.18 -10.14 -15.88
C THR A 10 9.85 -8.87 -15.36
N ILE A 11 9.32 -7.69 -15.73
CA ILE A 11 9.95 -6.39 -15.43
C ILE A 11 9.82 -6.02 -13.95
N ILE A 12 8.66 -6.28 -13.33
CA ILE A 12 8.43 -5.89 -11.93
C ILE A 12 9.41 -6.59 -10.99
N PRO A 13 9.59 -7.93 -11.03
CA PRO A 13 10.59 -8.59 -10.19
C PRO A 13 12.02 -8.11 -10.46
N LEU A 14 12.37 -7.86 -11.73
CA LEU A 14 13.71 -7.37 -12.10
C LEU A 14 13.99 -5.98 -11.51
N PHE A 15 13.01 -5.07 -11.62
CA PHE A 15 13.11 -3.72 -11.06
C PHE A 15 13.21 -3.75 -9.54
N LEU A 16 12.40 -4.58 -8.88
CA LEU A 16 12.47 -4.75 -7.42
C LEU A 16 13.83 -5.32 -6.99
N ALA A 17 14.37 -6.27 -7.74
CA ALA A 17 15.71 -6.81 -7.50
C ALA A 17 16.80 -5.73 -7.67
N SER A 18 16.72 -4.90 -8.71
CA SER A 18 17.74 -3.88 -8.99
C SER A 18 17.82 -2.78 -7.92
N ILE A 19 16.69 -2.42 -7.30
CA ILE A 19 16.66 -1.48 -6.16
C ILE A 19 17.00 -2.15 -4.81
N GLY A 20 17.38 -3.43 -4.83
CA GLY A 20 17.72 -4.21 -3.65
C GLY A 20 16.53 -4.47 -2.71
N PHE A 21 15.30 -4.44 -3.23
CA PHE A 21 14.07 -4.60 -2.44
C PHE A 21 14.07 -5.91 -1.64
N TYR A 22 14.38 -7.03 -2.29
CA TYR A 22 14.37 -8.35 -1.65
C TYR A 22 15.47 -8.49 -0.58
N GLY A 23 16.64 -7.89 -0.79
CA GLY A 23 17.72 -7.92 0.20
C GLY A 23 17.38 -7.18 1.50
N LYS A 24 16.48 -6.18 1.43
CA LYS A 24 15.99 -5.41 2.59
C LYS A 24 14.81 -6.07 3.29
N ARG A 25 14.20 -7.10 2.69
CA ARG A 25 12.96 -7.73 3.13
C ARG A 25 13.19 -9.22 3.38
N LEU A 26 13.95 -9.53 4.42
CA LEU A 26 14.22 -10.91 4.85
C LEU A 26 12.92 -11.67 5.19
N ASP A 27 11.86 -10.95 5.55
CA ASP A 27 10.50 -11.44 5.80
C ASP A 27 9.82 -12.04 4.56
N LEU A 28 10.24 -11.68 3.34
CA LEU A 28 9.67 -12.22 2.10
C LEU A 28 10.22 -13.61 1.74
N TYR A 29 11.35 -14.01 2.34
CA TYR A 29 11.91 -15.34 2.15
C TYR A 29 11.10 -16.36 2.95
N SER A 30 9.96 -16.75 2.39
CA SER A 30 9.04 -17.72 2.99
C SER A 30 9.72 -19.04 3.33
N ASN A 31 10.75 -19.42 2.56
CA ASN A 31 11.60 -20.59 2.82
C ASN A 31 12.43 -20.51 4.11
N LYS A 32 12.52 -19.34 4.76
CA LYS A 32 13.18 -19.16 6.05
C LYS A 32 12.19 -19.08 7.21
N LEU A 33 10.89 -19.00 6.95
CA LEU A 33 9.85 -19.00 7.98
C LEU A 33 9.48 -20.44 8.32
N PRO A 34 9.61 -20.89 9.59
CA PRO A 34 9.29 -22.27 9.99
C PRO A 34 7.88 -22.73 9.58
N ALA A 35 6.93 -21.80 9.51
CA ALA A 35 5.54 -22.07 9.11
C ALA A 35 5.35 -22.42 7.62
N TYR A 36 6.39 -22.24 6.80
CA TYR A 36 6.37 -22.42 5.34
C TYR A 36 7.51 -23.33 4.83
N VAL A 37 8.41 -23.79 5.70
CA VAL A 37 9.36 -24.87 5.39
C VAL A 37 8.55 -26.12 5.03
N ASP A 38 8.93 -26.77 3.93
CA ASP A 38 8.31 -27.99 3.38
C ASP A 38 6.84 -27.90 2.95
N LYS A 39 6.22 -26.71 3.00
CA LYS A 39 4.89 -26.54 2.39
C LYS A 39 5.05 -26.52 0.87
N PRO A 40 4.24 -27.30 0.13
CA PRO A 40 4.21 -27.16 -1.32
C PRO A 40 3.84 -25.72 -1.65
N GLN A 41 4.50 -25.13 -2.65
CA GLN A 41 4.07 -23.84 -3.19
C GLN A 41 2.64 -24.01 -3.71
N SER A 42 1.66 -23.67 -2.88
CA SER A 42 0.26 -23.74 -3.25
C SER A 42 0.05 -22.76 -4.39
N LYS A 43 -0.37 -23.25 -5.56
CA LYS A 43 -0.76 -22.38 -6.66
C LYS A 43 -1.92 -21.52 -6.17
N LEU A 44 -1.67 -20.24 -5.96
CA LEU A 44 -2.72 -19.30 -5.61
C LEU A 44 -3.73 -19.27 -6.76
N LYS A 45 -5.01 -19.46 -6.44
CA LYS A 45 -6.08 -19.31 -7.42
C LYS A 45 -6.23 -17.83 -7.74
N VAL A 46 -5.65 -17.40 -8.85
CA VAL A 46 -5.83 -16.04 -9.37
C VAL A 46 -7.19 -15.97 -10.07
N VAL A 47 -8.05 -15.06 -9.63
CA VAL A 47 -9.36 -14.81 -10.23
C VAL A 47 -9.34 -13.41 -10.85
N PHE A 48 -9.64 -13.33 -12.14
CA PHE A 48 -9.79 -12.06 -12.84
C PHE A 48 -11.24 -11.60 -12.74
N ILE A 49 -11.47 -10.47 -12.07
CA ILE A 49 -12.79 -9.85 -11.99
C ILE A 49 -12.91 -8.86 -13.15
N LYS A 50 -13.89 -9.09 -14.03
CA LYS A 50 -14.24 -8.19 -15.14
C LYS A 50 -15.31 -7.22 -14.66
N ASN A 51 -15.48 -6.09 -15.37
CA ASN A 51 -16.51 -5.09 -15.11
C ASN A 51 -16.43 -4.46 -13.70
N VAL A 52 -15.23 -4.38 -13.13
CA VAL A 52 -15.02 -3.59 -11.92
C VAL A 52 -15.38 -2.14 -12.26
N PRO A 53 -16.24 -1.48 -11.47
CA PRO A 53 -16.49 -0.06 -11.64
C PRO A 53 -15.16 0.67 -11.62
N GLN A 54 -14.80 1.30 -12.72
CA GLN A 54 -13.58 2.08 -12.84
C GLN A 54 -13.94 3.55 -12.93
N HIS A 55 -13.06 4.35 -12.36
CA HIS A 55 -13.19 5.78 -12.36
C HIS A 55 -13.17 6.36 -13.79
N ILE A 56 -13.95 7.42 -14.05
CA ILE A 56 -14.07 8.06 -15.38
C ILE A 56 -12.75 8.78 -15.71
N PRO A 57 -12.21 8.72 -16.94
CA PRO A 57 -10.87 9.22 -17.26
C PRO A 57 -10.57 10.70 -16.92
N THR A 58 -11.59 11.53 -16.71
CA THR A 58 -11.47 12.98 -16.52
C THR A 58 -11.22 13.45 -15.07
N GLN A 59 -11.27 12.55 -14.08
CA GLN A 59 -11.17 12.90 -12.64
C GLN A 59 -10.07 12.07 -11.89
N SER A 60 -8.89 11.92 -12.49
CA SER A 60 -7.71 11.07 -12.13
C SER A 60 -7.32 10.80 -10.65
N ILE A 61 -7.96 11.38 -9.64
CA ILE A 61 -7.55 11.36 -8.22
C ILE A 61 -8.09 10.14 -7.43
N ASP A 62 -9.07 9.41 -7.95
CA ASP A 62 -9.79 8.40 -7.14
C ASP A 62 -9.25 6.96 -7.23
N CYS A 63 -8.12 6.69 -7.89
CA CYS A 63 -7.66 5.30 -8.09
C CYS A 63 -7.49 4.52 -6.76
N GLY A 64 -6.95 5.17 -5.72
CA GLY A 64 -6.81 4.58 -4.39
C GLY A 64 -8.15 4.35 -3.68
N LEU A 65 -9.13 5.20 -3.95
CA LEU A 65 -10.49 5.04 -3.42
C LEU A 65 -11.15 3.79 -3.99
N TYR A 66 -11.11 3.61 -5.31
CA TYR A 66 -11.69 2.44 -5.98
C TYR A 66 -10.98 1.15 -5.57
N ALA A 67 -9.65 1.16 -5.43
CA ALA A 67 -8.90 0.01 -4.91
C ALA A 67 -9.32 -0.37 -3.47
N SER A 68 -9.49 0.62 -2.60
CA SER A 68 -9.92 0.41 -1.21
C SER A 68 -11.35 -0.14 -1.13
N LEU A 69 -12.24 0.39 -1.98
CA LEU A 69 -13.63 -0.07 -2.04
C LEU A 69 -13.73 -1.49 -2.57
N PHE A 70 -12.96 -1.81 -3.61
CA PHE A 70 -12.86 -3.15 -4.18
C PHE A 70 -12.40 -4.18 -3.14
N ALA A 71 -11.35 -3.87 -2.38
CA ALA A 71 -10.87 -4.72 -1.30
C ALA A 71 -11.94 -4.96 -0.21
N LYS A 72 -12.72 -3.93 0.13
CA LYS A 72 -13.83 -4.02 1.09
C LYS A 72 -14.93 -4.96 0.59
N TYR A 73 -15.35 -4.83 -0.67
CA TYR A 73 -16.41 -5.68 -1.23
C TYR A 73 -15.99 -7.15 -1.33
N ILE A 74 -14.77 -7.42 -1.79
CA ILE A 74 -14.24 -8.79 -1.84
C ILE A 74 -14.13 -9.40 -0.45
N SER A 75 -13.66 -8.63 0.53
CA SER A 75 -13.60 -9.09 1.93
C SER A 75 -14.98 -9.47 2.48
N ASN A 76 -16.04 -8.83 1.99
CA ASN A 76 -17.42 -9.14 2.33
C ASN A 76 -18.06 -10.21 1.43
N GLY A 77 -17.27 -10.89 0.58
CA GLY A 77 -17.76 -11.94 -0.31
C GLY A 77 -18.51 -11.44 -1.56
N VAL A 78 -18.42 -10.16 -1.89
CA VAL A 78 -19.05 -9.56 -3.07
C VAL A 78 -18.05 -9.50 -4.21
N PHE A 79 -18.24 -10.35 -5.23
CA PHE A 79 -17.33 -10.48 -6.38
C PHE A 79 -17.89 -9.90 -7.68
N ASP A 80 -19.21 -9.76 -7.79
CA ASP A 80 -19.85 -9.07 -8.91
C ASP A 80 -20.10 -7.61 -8.54
N MET A 81 -19.28 -6.73 -9.11
CA MET A 81 -19.32 -5.29 -8.82
C MET A 81 -19.86 -4.47 -9.99
N GLY A 82 -20.22 -5.10 -11.12
CA GLY A 82 -20.59 -4.38 -12.34
C GLY A 82 -21.85 -3.52 -12.23
N LEU A 83 -22.72 -3.83 -11.26
CA LEU A 83 -23.97 -3.10 -11.00
C LEU A 83 -23.88 -2.17 -9.79
N ILE A 84 -22.73 -2.13 -9.10
CA ILE A 84 -22.57 -1.31 -7.90
C ILE A 84 -22.30 0.13 -8.31
N HIS A 85 -23.27 1.00 -8.09
CA HIS A 85 -23.08 2.43 -8.25
C HIS A 85 -22.23 2.97 -7.09
N ILE A 86 -20.99 3.36 -7.39
CA ILE A 86 -20.08 3.95 -6.42
C ILE A 86 -20.24 5.47 -6.44
N ASP A 87 -20.76 6.05 -5.36
CA ASP A 87 -20.66 7.49 -5.13
C ASP A 87 -19.24 7.84 -4.66
N ALA A 88 -18.37 8.11 -5.63
CA ALA A 88 -16.97 8.43 -5.37
C ALA A 88 -16.83 9.64 -4.43
N LYS A 89 -17.68 10.67 -4.58
CA LYS A 89 -17.62 11.89 -3.77
C LYS A 89 -17.98 11.62 -2.30
N TYR A 90 -19.02 10.82 -2.06
CA TYR A 90 -19.37 10.40 -0.70
C TYR A 90 -18.25 9.61 -0.05
N HIS A 91 -17.71 8.61 -0.75
CA HIS A 91 -16.66 7.76 -0.20
C HIS A 91 -15.34 8.51 0.02
N HIS A 92 -14.96 9.40 -0.91
CA HIS A 92 -13.79 10.26 -0.76
C HIS A 92 -13.90 11.09 0.51
N LYS A 93 -15.03 11.79 0.73
CA LYS A 93 -15.25 12.57 1.96
C LYS A 93 -15.12 11.70 3.21
N ARG A 94 -15.81 10.55 3.23
CA ARG A 94 -15.78 9.64 4.39
C ARG A 94 -14.37 9.17 4.72
N TYR A 95 -13.62 8.69 3.73
CA TYR A 95 -12.28 8.18 3.98
C TYR A 95 -11.29 9.29 4.32
N THR A 96 -11.38 10.45 3.68
CA THR A 96 -10.55 11.61 4.03
C THR A 96 -10.80 12.05 5.48
N THR A 97 -12.06 12.06 5.94
CA THR A 97 -12.37 12.36 7.35
C THR A 97 -11.80 11.32 8.30
N ILE A 98 -11.94 10.03 8.01
CA ILE A 98 -11.38 8.95 8.84
C ILE A 98 -9.86 9.05 8.89
N MET A 99 -9.21 9.26 7.75
CA MET A 99 -7.75 9.36 7.66
C MET A 99 -7.22 10.59 8.41
N TRP A 100 -7.93 11.72 8.33
CA TRP A 100 -7.64 12.91 9.11
C TRP A 100 -7.74 12.66 10.62
N GLN A 101 -8.82 12.02 11.09
CA GLN A 101 -9.00 11.68 12.50
C GLN A 101 -7.91 10.72 13.00
N TYR A 102 -7.54 9.73 12.19
CA TYR A 102 -6.46 8.81 12.51
C TYR A 102 -5.11 9.53 12.62
N GLY A 103 -4.75 10.35 11.63
CA GLY A 103 -3.50 11.12 11.65
C GLY A 103 -3.42 12.07 12.85
N ARG A 104 -4.54 12.73 13.18
CA ARG A 104 -4.63 13.57 14.38
C ARG A 104 -4.44 12.76 15.67
N SER A 105 -5.05 11.58 15.77
CA SER A 105 -4.92 10.72 16.96
C SER A 105 -3.48 10.22 17.12
N LYS A 106 -2.81 9.85 16.01
CA LYS A 106 -1.40 9.45 16.00
C LYS A 106 -0.45 10.56 16.45
N ASN A 107 -0.71 11.80 16.03
CA ASN A 107 0.08 12.95 16.47
C ASN A 107 -0.13 13.29 17.95
N VAL A 108 -1.31 13.01 18.51
CA VAL A 108 -1.62 13.28 19.92
C VAL A 108 -1.07 12.18 20.85
N ASP A 109 -1.11 10.92 20.44
CA ASP A 109 -0.62 9.77 21.22
C ASP A 109 0.92 9.66 21.21
N GLY A 110 1.61 10.36 20.31
CA GLY A 110 3.06 10.21 20.16
C GLY A 110 3.48 8.78 19.81
N THR A 111 2.54 7.91 19.40
CA THR A 111 2.83 6.51 19.05
C THR A 111 3.48 6.46 17.70
N ILE A 112 4.80 6.30 17.76
CA ILE A 112 5.66 5.93 16.65
C ILE A 112 5.17 4.59 16.08
N SER A 113 4.93 4.53 14.77
CA SER A 113 4.60 3.27 14.09
C SER A 113 5.80 2.31 14.15
N GLU A 114 5.60 1.00 14.27
CA GLU A 114 6.71 0.01 14.27
C GLU A 114 7.64 0.17 13.05
N SER A 115 7.11 0.64 11.92
CA SER A 115 7.88 0.98 10.71
C SER A 115 8.83 2.17 10.89
N GLU A 116 8.50 3.14 11.73
CA GLU A 116 9.33 4.31 12.03
C GLU A 116 10.43 3.99 13.04
N VAL A 117 10.20 3.03 13.95
CA VAL A 117 11.22 2.53 14.88
C VAL A 117 12.42 1.96 14.10
N ILE A 118 12.17 1.21 13.04
CA ILE A 118 13.22 0.63 12.18
C ILE A 118 13.98 1.73 11.41
N GLY A 119 13.28 2.76 10.91
CA GLY A 119 13.89 3.89 10.21
C GLY A 119 14.79 4.75 11.09
N MET A 120 14.43 4.92 12.36
CA MET A 120 15.22 5.71 13.33
C MET A 120 16.52 5.00 13.72
N VAL A 121 16.50 3.67 13.87
CA VAL A 121 17.71 2.87 14.14
C VAL A 121 18.70 2.97 12.99
N ALA A 122 18.23 2.92 11.74
CA ALA A 122 19.09 3.07 10.56
C ALA A 122 19.73 4.46 10.44
N SER A 123 19.01 5.53 10.85
CA SER A 123 19.55 6.89 10.76
C SER A 123 20.56 7.24 11.86
N LYS A 124 20.66 6.47 12.94
CA LYS A 124 21.69 6.70 13.97
C LYS A 124 23.08 6.25 13.53
N PHE A 125 23.17 5.40 12.51
CA PHE A 125 24.43 4.96 11.90
C PHE A 125 24.93 5.88 10.79
N SER A 126 24.15 6.89 10.39
CA SER A 126 24.49 7.82 9.31
C SER A 126 24.71 9.24 9.83
N GLY A 127 25.79 9.43 10.59
CA GLY A 127 26.45 10.74 10.84
C GLY A 127 25.60 11.87 11.47
N PRO A 128 26.22 13.01 11.84
CA PRO A 128 25.48 14.09 12.50
C PRO A 128 24.53 14.79 11.53
N ARG A 129 23.26 14.91 11.93
CA ARG A 129 22.30 15.81 11.27
C ARG A 129 22.63 17.25 11.67
N ILE A 130 22.97 18.09 10.71
CA ILE A 130 23.04 19.55 10.91
C ILE A 130 21.63 20.02 11.32
N ALA A 131 21.54 20.62 12.50
CA ALA A 131 20.32 21.25 12.99
C ALA A 131 19.90 22.37 12.03
N LYS A 132 18.67 22.33 11.52
CA LYS A 132 18.02 23.52 11.00
C LYS A 132 17.39 24.22 12.19
N GLU A 133 17.99 25.34 12.59
CA GLU A 133 17.40 26.26 13.55
C GLU A 133 16.03 26.75 13.04
N HIS A 134 15.08 26.74 13.97
CA HIS A 134 13.83 27.49 13.85
C HIS A 134 14.14 28.98 13.98
N ALA A 135 13.72 29.78 13.00
CA ALA A 135 13.41 31.18 13.22
C ALA A 135 11.92 31.38 12.96
N PHE A 136 11.15 31.39 14.05
CA PHE A 136 9.84 32.03 14.08
C PHE A 136 10.05 33.54 13.91
N GLY A 137 9.38 34.15 12.93
CA GLY A 137 9.24 35.59 12.80
C GLY A 137 7.80 35.90 12.42
N TYR A 138 7.04 36.42 13.38
CA TYR A 138 5.72 36.99 13.18
C TYR A 138 5.83 38.25 12.30
N TYR A 139 5.02 38.32 11.23
CA TYR A 139 4.03 39.36 10.90
C TYR A 139 3.34 38.96 9.58
#